data_AF-A0A351MDJ3-F1
#
_entry.id   AF-A0A351MDJ3-F1
#
_cell.length_a   1.000
_cell.length_b   1.000
_cell.length_c   1.000
_cell.angle_alpha   90.00
_cell.angle_beta   90.00
_cell.angle_gamma   90.00
#
_symmetry.space_group_name_H-M   'P 1'
#
loop_
_entity.id
_entity.type
_entity.pdbx_description
1 polymer ?
#
loop_
_entity_poly.entity_id
_entity_poly.type
_entity_poly.pdbx_seq_one_letter_code
_entity_poly.pdbx_strand_id
1 'polypeptide(L)'
;MQPEKSHHGPRPSARRHTLALFCLGLGVGVAAHAAEPIEVAIGWVGDPESAGFRGALQGIEEANRQGRFLGQRYRLVPLAEPAAVASAGVAAVLTLSDSAGLPGLAAAAGGRPVFNVGTTADADRALCLPNLFHLQPSDSMRAAALAQWQAAATADTPTDGARAVAWNAGFERYAALQLNKRFAETHAGLRMDDVAWAGWAAVRLYADAVARVGTDPERMQAFLREDLAFDGQKGIEMDFRSSGQLRQVILIERAGVVVGETPVRGKDLESLGGGDCPDP
;
A
#
# COMPACT_ATOMS: atom_id res chain seq x y z
N MET A 1 -65.59 31.20 -40.42
CA MET A 1 -65.91 32.36 -39.56
C MET A 1 -64.62 32.75 -38.84
N GLN A 2 -63.81 33.61 -39.46
CA GLN A 2 -62.69 34.31 -38.81
C GLN A 2 -63.21 35.65 -38.27
N PRO A 3 -62.56 36.21 -37.23
CA PRO A 3 -61.73 37.40 -37.44
C PRO A 3 -60.41 37.32 -36.64
N GLU A 4 -59.25 37.66 -37.20
CA GLU A 4 -58.72 38.99 -37.56
C GLU A 4 -57.98 39.66 -36.37
N LYS A 5 -56.65 39.69 -36.50
CA LYS A 5 -55.68 40.32 -35.58
C LYS A 5 -55.57 41.80 -35.93
N SER A 6 -55.63 42.70 -34.93
CA SER A 6 -55.25 44.11 -35.12
C SER A 6 -54.03 44.48 -34.28
N HIS A 7 -53.05 45.05 -34.99
CA HIS A 7 -51.81 45.64 -34.49
C HIS A 7 -52.06 46.88 -33.62
N HIS A 8 -51.27 47.06 -32.57
CA HIS A 8 -51.10 48.33 -31.87
C HIS A 8 -49.68 48.86 -32.10
N GLY A 9 -49.60 50.07 -32.66
CA GLY A 9 -48.36 50.83 -32.84
C GLY A 9 -47.79 51.40 -31.54
N PRO A 10 -46.58 51.98 -31.58
CA PRO A 10 -45.79 52.30 -30.40
C PRO A 10 -46.14 53.66 -29.79
N ARG A 11 -46.06 53.76 -28.45
CA ARG A 11 -46.13 55.03 -27.69
C ARG A 11 -44.73 55.45 -27.19
N PRO A 12 -44.39 56.75 -27.17
CA PRO A 12 -43.06 57.20 -26.80
C PRO A 12 -42.87 57.49 -25.30
N SER A 13 -41.65 57.21 -24.86
CA SER A 13 -40.81 57.96 -23.89
C SER A 13 -41.32 58.23 -22.47
N ALA A 14 -40.62 57.63 -21.50
CA ALA A 14 -40.36 58.24 -20.20
C ALA A 14 -38.90 58.02 -19.80
N ARG A 15 -38.17 59.12 -19.66
CA ARG A 15 -36.76 59.21 -19.24
C ARG A 15 -36.56 58.51 -17.89
N ARG A 16 -35.60 57.57 -17.82
CA ARG A 16 -35.07 57.04 -16.55
C ARG A 16 -33.77 57.77 -16.23
N HIS A 17 -33.69 58.39 -15.05
CA HIS A 17 -32.48 58.98 -14.52
C HIS A 17 -31.57 57.88 -14.00
N THR A 18 -30.37 57.79 -14.56
CA THR A 18 -29.31 56.84 -14.17
C THR A 18 -28.67 57.34 -12.88
N LEU A 19 -28.90 56.66 -11.76
CA LEU A 19 -28.05 56.81 -10.56
C LEU A 19 -26.94 55.76 -10.66
N ALA A 20 -25.72 56.19 -10.96
CA ALA A 20 -24.53 55.33 -10.89
C ALA A 20 -24.05 55.27 -9.44
N LEU A 21 -24.27 54.12 -8.79
CA LEU A 21 -23.72 53.83 -7.46
C LEU A 21 -22.29 53.29 -7.65
N PHE A 22 -21.29 54.11 -7.32
CA PHE A 22 -19.88 53.72 -7.37
C PHE A 22 -19.51 53.04 -6.05
N CYS A 23 -19.62 51.71 -5.99
CA CYS A 23 -19.08 50.92 -4.87
C CYS A 23 -17.58 50.74 -5.05
N LEU A 24 -16.77 51.55 -4.36
CA LEU A 24 -15.35 51.23 -4.13
C LEU A 24 -15.29 50.06 -3.12
N GLY A 25 -15.23 48.83 -3.64
CA GLY A 25 -14.87 47.67 -2.83
C GLY A 25 -13.35 47.62 -2.66
N LEU A 26 -12.83 47.96 -1.48
CA LEU A 26 -11.50 47.51 -1.07
C LEU A 26 -11.57 46.01 -0.82
N GLY A 27 -11.33 45.22 -1.86
CA GLY A 27 -11.07 43.79 -1.71
C GLY A 27 -9.71 43.60 -1.08
N VAL A 28 -9.66 43.40 0.24
CA VAL A 28 -8.48 42.80 0.89
C VAL A 28 -8.46 41.34 0.45
N GLY A 29 -7.76 41.07 -0.65
CA GLY A 29 -7.47 39.72 -1.10
C GLY A 29 -6.56 39.06 -0.09
N VAL A 30 -7.12 38.26 0.81
CA VAL A 30 -6.34 37.30 1.59
C VAL A 30 -5.89 36.25 0.59
N ALA A 31 -4.63 36.33 0.16
CA ALA A 31 -3.99 35.26 -0.58
C ALA A 31 -3.96 34.03 0.33
N ALA A 32 -4.89 33.10 0.10
CA ALA A 32 -4.86 31.79 0.71
C ALA A 32 -3.59 31.09 0.22
N HIS A 33 -2.53 31.16 1.03
CA HIS A 33 -1.35 30.32 0.82
C HIS A 33 -1.79 28.91 1.14
N ALA A 34 -2.01 28.10 0.11
CA ALA A 34 -2.18 26.67 0.29
C ALA A 34 -0.91 26.17 1.02
N ALA A 35 -1.09 25.57 2.20
CA ALA A 35 0.02 24.98 2.93
C ALA A 35 0.75 23.98 2.02
N GLU A 36 2.08 24.05 1.99
CA GLU A 36 2.85 23.10 1.19
C GLU A 36 2.59 21.68 1.69
N PRO A 37 2.42 20.70 0.78
CA PRO A 37 2.20 19.32 1.18
C PRO A 37 3.34 18.78 2.05
N ILE A 38 2.99 17.96 3.03
CA ILE A 38 3.95 17.19 3.80
C ILE A 38 4.60 16.17 2.86
N GLU A 39 5.91 16.30 2.66
CA GLU A 39 6.71 15.36 1.87
C GLU A 39 7.07 14.14 2.71
N VAL A 40 6.61 12.97 2.28
CA VAL A 40 6.87 11.67 2.90
C VAL A 40 7.82 10.90 1.98
N ALA A 41 9.10 10.91 2.34
CA ALA A 41 10.14 10.20 1.61
C ALA A 41 10.27 8.75 2.12
N ILE A 42 10.15 7.79 1.21
CA ILE A 42 10.33 6.36 1.49
C ILE A 42 11.63 5.92 0.82
N GLY A 43 12.58 5.39 1.59
CA GLY A 43 13.84 4.86 1.06
C GLY A 43 13.64 3.50 0.39
N TRP A 44 14.36 3.24 -0.69
CA TRP A 44 14.43 1.94 -1.35
C TRP A 44 15.88 1.44 -1.35
N VAL A 45 16.13 0.29 -0.72
CA VAL A 45 17.45 -0.36 -0.70
C VAL A 45 17.35 -1.68 -1.46
N GLY A 46 17.86 -1.69 -2.69
CA GLY A 46 17.80 -2.83 -3.60
C GLY A 46 17.82 -2.39 -5.06
N ASP A 47 17.75 -3.35 -5.98
CA ASP A 47 17.74 -3.07 -7.42
C ASP A 47 16.50 -2.22 -7.82
N PRO A 48 16.69 -1.01 -8.40
CA PRO A 48 15.59 -0.15 -8.87
C PRO A 48 14.89 -0.69 -10.13
N GLU A 49 15.34 -1.81 -10.69
CA GLU A 49 14.65 -2.52 -11.78
C GLU A 49 13.96 -3.80 -11.30
N SER A 50 13.95 -4.07 -10.01
CA SER A 50 13.29 -5.24 -9.43
C SER A 50 11.75 -5.16 -9.50
N ALA A 51 11.11 -6.32 -9.39
CA ALA A 51 9.65 -6.42 -9.29
C ALA A 51 9.13 -5.65 -8.05
N GLY A 52 9.83 -5.76 -6.92
CA GLY A 52 9.49 -5.03 -5.69
C GLY A 52 9.55 -3.51 -5.85
N PHE A 53 10.55 -2.98 -6.57
CA PHE A 53 10.63 -1.54 -6.82
C PHE A 53 9.44 -1.05 -7.66
N ARG A 54 9.08 -1.79 -8.72
CA ARG A 54 7.88 -1.50 -9.51
C ARG A 54 6.61 -1.55 -8.66
N GLY A 55 6.48 -2.55 -7.80
CA GLY A 55 5.41 -2.63 -6.81
C GLY A 55 5.32 -1.39 -5.93
N ALA A 56 6.46 -0.97 -5.36
CA ALA A 56 6.54 0.24 -4.55
C ALA A 56 6.16 1.50 -5.34
N LEU A 57 6.60 1.64 -6.60
CA LEU A 57 6.19 2.74 -7.47
C LEU A 57 4.67 2.77 -7.72
N GLN A 58 4.05 1.61 -7.98
CA GLN A 58 2.59 1.50 -8.09
C GLN A 58 1.91 1.96 -6.79
N GLY A 59 2.45 1.57 -5.64
CA GLY A 59 1.98 2.02 -4.33
C GLY A 59 2.10 3.53 -4.11
N ILE A 60 3.21 4.14 -4.56
CA ILE A 60 3.43 5.60 -4.47
C ILE A 60 2.41 6.35 -5.33
N GLU A 61 2.13 5.86 -6.53
CA GLU A 61 1.13 6.48 -7.40
C GLU A 61 -0.26 6.49 -6.73
N GLU A 62 -0.65 5.36 -6.13
CA GLU A 62 -1.93 5.22 -5.43
C GLU A 62 -2.00 6.03 -4.14
N ALA A 63 -0.92 6.02 -3.34
CA ALA A 63 -0.79 6.83 -2.14
C ALA A 63 -0.93 8.32 -2.47
N ASN A 64 -0.32 8.79 -3.56
CA ASN A 64 -0.43 10.19 -3.99
C ASN A 64 -1.82 10.56 -4.50
N ARG A 65 -2.62 9.62 -5.04
CA ARG A 65 -4.01 9.92 -5.42
C ARG A 65 -4.87 10.30 -4.21
N GLN A 66 -4.65 9.65 -3.07
CA GLN A 66 -5.33 9.94 -1.79
C GLN A 66 -4.65 11.09 -1.04
N GLY A 67 -3.32 11.08 -0.98
CA GLY A 67 -2.51 12.07 -0.27
C GLY A 67 -2.76 13.52 -0.70
N ARG A 68 -3.14 13.77 -1.96
CA ARG A 68 -3.53 15.11 -2.42
C ARG A 68 -4.63 15.76 -1.58
N PHE A 69 -5.59 14.97 -1.08
CA PHE A 69 -6.69 15.49 -0.24
C PHE A 69 -6.28 15.63 1.24
N LEU A 70 -5.21 14.94 1.63
CA LEU A 70 -4.66 14.98 2.99
C LEU A 70 -3.47 15.95 3.12
N GLY A 71 -3.12 16.68 2.06
CA GLY A 71 -1.93 17.54 2.05
C GLY A 71 -0.62 16.75 2.19
N GLN A 72 -0.56 15.54 1.63
CA GLN A 72 0.61 14.65 1.70
C GLN A 72 1.10 14.32 0.29
N ARG A 73 2.43 14.28 0.11
CA ARG A 73 3.09 13.82 -1.11
C ARG A 73 4.11 12.74 -0.78
N TYR A 74 4.03 11.62 -1.46
CA TYR A 74 4.90 10.46 -1.29
C TYR A 74 5.92 10.37 -2.42
N ARG A 75 7.16 10.05 -2.08
CA ARG A 75 8.23 9.78 -3.05
C ARG A 75 9.05 8.56 -2.65
N LEU A 76 9.43 7.75 -3.62
CA LEU A 76 10.39 6.66 -3.44
C LEU A 76 11.80 7.19 -3.74
N VAL A 77 12.73 6.93 -2.83
CA VAL A 77 14.11 7.42 -2.89
C VAL A 77 15.04 6.22 -2.98
N PRO A 78 15.56 5.88 -4.17
CA PRO A 78 16.59 4.85 -4.30
C PRO A 78 17.83 5.23 -3.48
N LEU A 79 18.32 4.29 -2.68
CA LEU A 79 19.51 4.42 -1.86
C LEU A 79 20.52 3.38 -2.33
N ALA A 80 21.71 3.83 -2.72
CA ALA A 80 22.74 2.97 -3.30
C ALA A 80 23.21 1.88 -2.31
N GLU A 81 23.27 2.21 -1.03
CA GLU A 81 23.81 1.33 0.01
C GLU A 81 22.97 1.44 1.30
N PRO A 82 22.86 0.36 2.10
CA PRO A 82 22.15 0.37 3.38
C PRO A 82 22.60 1.50 4.32
N ALA A 83 23.89 1.82 4.35
CA ALA A 83 24.44 2.86 5.23
C ALA A 83 23.90 4.27 4.93
N ALA A 84 23.41 4.53 3.71
CA ALA A 84 22.86 5.82 3.33
C ALA A 84 21.53 6.14 4.06
N VAL A 85 20.83 5.13 4.57
CA VAL A 85 19.55 5.30 5.29
C VAL A 85 19.68 6.24 6.50
N ALA A 86 20.81 6.23 7.19
CA ALA A 86 21.03 7.03 8.38
C ALA A 86 20.92 8.55 8.09
N SER A 87 21.35 9.00 6.92
CA SER A 87 21.39 10.42 6.53
C SER A 87 20.39 10.81 5.45
N ALA A 88 19.67 9.85 4.85
CA ALA A 88 18.78 10.10 3.71
C ALA A 88 17.52 10.93 4.00
N GLY A 89 17.17 11.17 5.27
CA GLY A 89 15.95 11.90 5.65
C GLY A 89 14.66 11.20 5.21
N VAL A 90 14.69 9.88 5.06
CA VAL A 90 13.52 9.05 4.74
C VAL A 90 12.78 8.68 6.02
N ALA A 91 11.45 8.57 5.94
CA ALA A 91 10.57 8.26 7.06
C ALA A 91 10.33 6.74 7.24
N ALA A 92 10.55 5.96 6.19
CA ALA A 92 10.54 4.50 6.19
C ALA A 92 11.53 3.96 5.13
N VAL A 93 11.84 2.67 5.20
CA VAL A 93 12.70 1.98 4.23
C VAL A 93 12.01 0.72 3.72
N LEU A 94 12.00 0.50 2.42
CA LEU A 94 11.67 -0.77 1.78
C LEU A 94 12.97 -1.40 1.28
N THR A 95 13.08 -2.72 1.41
CA THR A 95 14.34 -3.39 1.10
C THR A 95 14.21 -4.78 0.49
N LEU A 96 15.12 -5.06 -0.44
CA LEU A 96 15.44 -6.39 -0.96
C LEU A 96 16.77 -6.92 -0.43
N SER A 97 17.31 -6.34 0.66
CA SER A 97 18.52 -6.84 1.32
C SER A 97 18.33 -8.29 1.74
N ASP A 98 19.43 -9.04 1.66
CA ASP A 98 19.49 -10.41 2.15
C ASP A 98 19.52 -10.47 3.69
N SER A 99 19.45 -11.69 4.23
CA SER A 99 19.48 -11.95 5.67
C SER A 99 20.72 -11.37 6.36
N ALA A 100 21.86 -11.28 5.68
CA ALA A 100 23.08 -10.72 6.24
C ALA A 100 23.01 -9.20 6.38
N GLY A 101 22.38 -8.50 5.42
CA GLY A 101 22.26 -7.04 5.42
C GLY A 101 21.13 -6.49 6.29
N LEU A 102 20.08 -7.27 6.54
CA LEU A 102 18.87 -6.80 7.24
C LEU A 102 19.14 -6.19 8.64
N PRO A 103 19.93 -6.82 9.55
CA PRO A 103 20.17 -6.25 10.87
C PRO A 103 20.88 -4.89 10.82
N GLY A 104 21.89 -4.75 9.95
CA GLY A 104 22.63 -3.51 9.79
C GLY A 104 21.75 -2.39 9.22
N LEU A 105 20.86 -2.73 8.28
CA LEU A 105 19.89 -1.81 7.71
C LEU A 105 18.86 -1.34 8.75
N ALA A 106 18.32 -2.26 9.54
CA ALA A 106 17.39 -1.95 10.63
C ALA A 106 18.03 -1.01 11.67
N ALA A 107 19.30 -1.25 12.01
CA ALA A 107 20.06 -0.36 12.90
C ALA A 107 20.28 1.03 12.28
N ALA A 108 20.67 1.11 11.00
CA ALA A 108 20.84 2.37 10.28
C ALA A 108 19.54 3.18 10.14
N ALA A 109 18.38 2.50 10.14
CA ALA A 109 17.08 3.14 10.13
C ALA A 109 16.74 3.83 11.47
N GLY A 110 17.44 3.55 12.57
CA GLY A 110 17.29 4.31 13.82
C GLY A 110 15.83 4.39 14.31
N GLY A 111 15.13 3.25 14.33
CA GLY A 111 13.72 3.14 14.73
C GLY A 111 12.70 3.40 13.62
N ARG A 112 13.08 4.03 12.51
CA ARG A 112 12.16 4.11 11.35
C ARG A 112 11.81 2.71 10.84
N PRO A 113 10.57 2.45 10.43
CA PRO A 113 10.15 1.13 9.97
C PRO A 113 10.93 0.72 8.72
N VAL A 114 11.43 -0.51 8.73
CA VAL A 114 12.10 -1.20 7.64
C VAL A 114 11.20 -2.35 7.20
N PHE A 115 10.74 -2.28 5.96
CA PHE A 115 9.87 -3.26 5.33
C PHE A 115 10.73 -4.18 4.44
N ASN A 116 10.96 -5.38 4.94
CA ASN A 116 11.52 -6.46 4.14
C ASN A 116 10.48 -6.94 3.13
N VAL A 117 10.77 -6.71 1.85
CA VAL A 117 9.95 -7.16 0.71
C VAL A 117 10.63 -8.27 -0.10
N GLY A 118 11.77 -8.78 0.37
CA GLY A 118 12.59 -9.78 -0.30
C GLY A 118 12.62 -11.13 0.44
N THR A 119 13.58 -11.31 1.35
CA THR A 119 13.86 -12.61 1.99
C THR A 119 12.67 -13.20 2.75
N THR A 120 12.42 -14.48 2.52
CA THR A 120 11.38 -15.31 3.16
C THR A 120 11.91 -16.16 4.31
N ALA A 121 13.18 -16.04 4.67
CA ALA A 121 13.79 -16.88 5.69
C ALA A 121 13.14 -16.67 7.07
N ASP A 122 12.77 -17.76 7.73
CA ASP A 122 12.22 -17.74 9.09
C ASP A 122 13.22 -17.15 10.11
N ALA A 123 14.52 -17.36 9.89
CA ALA A 123 15.59 -16.83 10.74
C ALA A 123 15.57 -15.29 10.83
N ASP A 124 15.16 -14.60 9.76
CA ASP A 124 15.09 -13.13 9.76
C ASP A 124 13.97 -12.62 10.67
N ARG A 125 12.87 -13.37 10.80
CA ARG A 125 11.75 -13.03 11.71
C ARG A 125 12.10 -13.32 13.16
N ALA A 126 12.94 -14.33 13.39
CA ALA A 126 13.47 -14.65 14.72
C ALA A 126 14.48 -13.60 15.25
N LEU A 127 14.89 -12.62 14.43
CA LEU A 127 15.72 -11.50 14.88
C LEU A 127 14.97 -10.56 15.84
N CYS A 128 13.64 -10.53 15.78
CA CYS A 128 12.80 -9.76 16.71
C CYS A 128 13.15 -8.26 16.79
N LEU A 129 13.58 -7.67 15.67
CA LEU A 129 13.94 -6.26 15.63
C LEU A 129 12.67 -5.38 15.62
N PRO A 130 12.57 -4.37 16.52
CA PRO A 130 11.34 -3.62 16.76
C PRO A 130 10.87 -2.78 15.56
N ASN A 131 11.77 -2.43 14.65
CA ASN A 131 11.46 -1.68 13.44
C ASN A 131 11.54 -2.52 12.16
N LEU A 132 11.67 -3.85 12.23
CA LEU A 132 11.71 -4.72 11.05
C LEU A 132 10.35 -5.40 10.84
N PHE A 133 9.81 -5.28 9.62
CA PHE A 133 8.50 -5.80 9.22
C PHE A 133 8.62 -6.60 7.93
N HIS A 134 8.09 -7.82 7.91
CA HIS A 134 8.23 -8.78 6.81
C HIS A 134 6.91 -8.93 6.05
N LEU A 135 6.89 -8.47 4.80
CA LEU A 135 5.69 -8.46 3.97
C LEU A 135 5.46 -9.80 3.27
N GLN A 136 6.53 -10.47 2.83
CA GLN A 136 6.37 -11.79 2.22
C GLN A 136 6.08 -12.86 3.30
N PRO A 137 5.27 -13.89 2.97
CA PRO A 137 5.15 -15.08 3.81
C PRO A 137 6.51 -15.75 3.98
N SER A 138 6.82 -16.19 5.20
CA SER A 138 8.02 -17.00 5.43
C SER A 138 7.94 -18.36 4.75
N ASP A 139 9.08 -19.05 4.68
CA ASP A 139 9.14 -20.42 4.20
C ASP A 139 8.23 -21.35 5.03
N SER A 140 8.24 -21.22 6.36
CA SER A 140 7.33 -21.99 7.22
C SER A 140 5.85 -21.63 7.02
N MET A 141 5.51 -20.36 6.77
CA MET A 141 4.14 -19.96 6.44
C MET A 141 3.66 -20.58 5.13
N ARG A 142 4.50 -20.57 4.09
CA ARG A 142 4.18 -21.20 2.79
C ARG A 142 4.02 -22.71 2.93
N ALA A 143 4.89 -23.35 3.71
CA ALA A 143 4.77 -24.78 4.01
C ALA A 143 3.48 -25.10 4.77
N ALA A 144 3.14 -24.31 5.78
CA ALA A 144 1.90 -24.46 6.55
C ALA A 144 0.65 -24.25 5.68
N ALA A 145 0.64 -23.22 4.84
CA ALA A 145 -0.43 -22.98 3.87
C ALA A 145 -0.64 -24.18 2.95
N LEU A 146 0.43 -24.66 2.31
CA LEU A 146 0.34 -25.79 1.40
C LEU A 146 -0.14 -27.06 2.13
N ALA A 147 0.37 -27.33 3.33
CA ALA A 147 -0.06 -28.47 4.13
C ALA A 147 -1.54 -28.39 4.54
N GLN A 148 -2.01 -27.20 4.95
CA GLN A 148 -3.43 -26.98 5.26
C GLN A 148 -4.32 -27.21 4.04
N TRP A 149 -3.94 -26.67 2.88
CA TRP A 149 -4.66 -26.88 1.62
C TRP A 149 -4.74 -28.37 1.26
N GLN A 150 -3.61 -29.07 1.34
CA GLN A 150 -3.54 -30.51 1.06
C GLN A 150 -4.40 -31.34 2.00
N ALA A 151 -4.40 -31.00 3.30
CA ALA A 151 -5.23 -31.69 4.29
C ALA A 151 -6.73 -31.44 4.10
N ALA A 152 -7.12 -30.30 3.56
CA ALA A 152 -8.51 -29.95 3.28
C ALA A 152 -8.99 -30.40 1.89
N ALA A 153 -8.08 -30.88 1.03
CA ALA A 153 -8.40 -31.27 -0.33
C ALA A 153 -9.36 -32.48 -0.37
N THR A 154 -10.32 -32.43 -1.30
CA THR A 154 -11.18 -33.57 -1.61
C THR A 154 -10.60 -34.36 -2.79
N ALA A 155 -11.21 -35.51 -3.14
CA ALA A 155 -10.80 -36.29 -4.32
C ALA A 155 -10.79 -35.47 -5.62
N ASP A 156 -11.66 -34.45 -5.71
CA ASP A 156 -11.78 -33.56 -6.88
C ASP A 156 -10.88 -32.32 -6.80
N THR A 157 -9.98 -32.25 -5.81
CA THR A 157 -9.06 -31.12 -5.61
C THR A 157 -7.61 -31.58 -5.82
N PRO A 158 -7.08 -31.54 -7.06
CA PRO A 158 -5.69 -31.92 -7.31
C PRO A 158 -4.72 -31.04 -6.52
N THR A 159 -3.85 -31.67 -5.74
CA THR A 159 -2.84 -30.99 -4.92
C THR A 159 -1.42 -31.12 -5.48
N ASP A 160 -1.20 -32.04 -6.43
CA ASP A 160 0.09 -32.19 -7.09
C ASP A 160 0.43 -30.95 -7.93
N GLY A 161 1.68 -30.48 -7.79
CA GLY A 161 2.16 -29.24 -8.39
C GLY A 161 1.58 -27.96 -7.79
N ALA A 162 0.83 -28.04 -6.69
CA ALA A 162 0.34 -26.85 -6.00
C ALA A 162 1.48 -26.14 -5.24
N ARG A 163 1.43 -24.80 -5.22
CA ARG A 163 2.41 -23.94 -4.54
C ARG A 163 1.69 -22.86 -3.74
N ALA A 164 2.28 -22.50 -2.61
CA ALA A 164 1.84 -21.39 -1.78
C ALA A 164 2.57 -20.10 -2.19
N VAL A 165 1.81 -19.10 -2.65
CA VAL A 165 2.31 -17.81 -3.14
C VAL A 165 1.68 -16.65 -2.38
N ALA A 166 2.41 -15.56 -2.22
CA ALA A 166 1.89 -14.35 -1.61
C ALA A 166 0.89 -13.65 -2.54
N TRP A 167 1.16 -13.69 -3.85
CA TRP A 167 0.37 -13.06 -4.88
C TRP A 167 0.51 -13.78 -6.22
N ASN A 168 -0.57 -13.76 -7.00
CA ASN A 168 -0.57 -14.22 -8.37
C ASN A 168 -1.45 -13.25 -9.18
N ALA A 169 -0.97 -12.79 -10.33
CA ALA A 169 -1.68 -11.82 -11.16
C ALA A 169 -3.02 -12.32 -11.75
N GLY A 170 -3.34 -13.61 -11.61
CA GLY A 170 -4.65 -14.20 -11.91
C GLY A 170 -5.64 -14.14 -10.73
N PHE A 171 -5.25 -13.57 -9.59
CA PHE A 171 -6.17 -13.34 -8.47
C PHE A 171 -7.06 -12.13 -8.75
N GLU A 172 -8.37 -12.33 -8.71
CA GLU A 172 -9.34 -11.31 -9.15
C GLU A 172 -10.28 -10.81 -8.03
N ARG A 173 -10.34 -11.52 -6.90
CA ARG A 173 -11.23 -11.23 -5.78
C ARG A 173 -10.77 -10.00 -5.00
N TYR A 174 -11.67 -9.39 -4.23
CA TYR A 174 -11.35 -8.30 -3.28
C TYR A 174 -10.60 -7.11 -3.90
N ALA A 175 -10.99 -6.75 -5.13
CA ALA A 175 -10.37 -5.71 -5.94
C ALA A 175 -8.93 -6.00 -6.45
N ALA A 176 -8.42 -7.23 -6.27
CA ALA A 176 -7.14 -7.68 -6.81
C ALA A 176 -7.08 -7.56 -8.35
N LEU A 177 -8.20 -7.80 -9.04
CA LEU A 177 -8.29 -7.60 -10.49
C LEU A 177 -7.90 -6.17 -10.88
N GLN A 178 -8.40 -5.16 -10.14
CA GLN A 178 -8.12 -3.77 -10.45
C GLN A 178 -6.67 -3.39 -10.16
N LEU A 179 -6.05 -3.94 -9.11
CA LEU A 179 -4.60 -3.75 -8.87
C LEU A 179 -3.76 -4.39 -9.96
N ASN A 180 -4.04 -5.65 -10.30
CA ASN A 180 -3.32 -6.36 -11.35
C ASN A 180 -3.42 -5.63 -12.69
N LYS A 181 -4.61 -5.12 -13.03
CA LYS A 181 -4.82 -4.30 -14.23
C LYS A 181 -3.97 -3.02 -14.20
N ARG A 182 -4.03 -2.24 -13.12
CA ARG A 182 -3.25 -1.00 -13.00
C ARG A 182 -1.75 -1.26 -13.07
N PHE A 183 -1.28 -2.29 -12.37
CA PHE A 183 0.13 -2.67 -12.41
C PHE A 183 0.59 -3.02 -13.83
N ALA A 184 -0.19 -3.82 -14.57
CA ALA A 184 0.13 -4.17 -15.95
C ALA A 184 0.10 -2.94 -16.87
N GLU A 185 -0.86 -2.03 -16.70
CA GLU A 185 -0.94 -0.78 -17.47
C GLU A 185 0.26 0.14 -17.22
N THR A 186 0.68 0.29 -15.96
CA THR A 186 1.80 1.16 -15.56
C THR A 186 3.16 0.56 -15.91
N HIS A 187 3.29 -0.77 -15.88
CA HIS A 187 4.57 -1.47 -16.02
C HIS A 187 4.66 -2.33 -17.28
N ALA A 188 4.20 -1.79 -18.41
CA ALA A 188 4.41 -2.36 -19.75
C ALA A 188 3.96 -3.84 -19.89
N GLY A 189 2.82 -4.18 -19.28
CA GLY A 189 2.22 -5.52 -19.35
C GLY A 189 2.84 -6.55 -18.42
N LEU A 190 3.78 -6.17 -17.55
CA LEU A 190 4.34 -7.07 -16.53
C LEU A 190 3.23 -7.56 -15.58
N ARG A 191 3.37 -8.81 -15.14
CA ARG A 191 2.47 -9.44 -14.17
C ARG A 191 3.00 -9.19 -12.76
N MET A 192 2.11 -8.79 -11.84
CA MET A 192 2.46 -8.66 -10.43
C MET A 192 2.73 -10.04 -9.81
N ASP A 193 3.88 -10.19 -9.17
CA ASP A 193 4.30 -11.37 -8.44
C ASP A 193 4.37 -11.10 -6.92
N ASP A 194 4.85 -12.06 -6.14
CA ASP A 194 5.01 -11.95 -4.68
C ASP A 194 5.80 -10.71 -4.25
N VAL A 195 6.90 -10.42 -4.96
CA VAL A 195 7.83 -9.35 -4.62
C VAL A 195 7.23 -7.99 -4.98
N ALA A 196 6.61 -7.88 -6.15
CA ALA A 196 5.89 -6.67 -6.56
C ALA A 196 4.70 -6.38 -5.65
N TRP A 197 3.91 -7.38 -5.28
CA TRP A 197 2.83 -7.19 -4.32
C TRP A 197 3.38 -6.74 -2.95
N ALA A 198 4.47 -7.33 -2.46
CA ALA A 198 5.09 -6.93 -1.20
C ALA A 198 5.57 -5.46 -1.24
N GLY A 199 6.16 -5.02 -2.36
CA GLY A 199 6.55 -3.62 -2.57
C GLY A 199 5.34 -2.67 -2.55
N TRP A 200 4.27 -3.01 -3.28
CA TRP A 200 3.03 -2.23 -3.29
C TRP A 200 2.39 -2.18 -1.90
N ALA A 201 2.30 -3.33 -1.23
CA ALA A 201 1.70 -3.48 0.09
C ALA A 201 2.44 -2.63 1.12
N ALA A 202 3.79 -2.68 1.15
CA ALA A 202 4.59 -1.88 2.07
C ALA A 202 4.31 -0.37 1.93
N VAL A 203 4.23 0.16 0.70
CA VAL A 203 3.90 1.58 0.50
C VAL A 203 2.45 1.87 0.88
N ARG A 204 1.51 1.01 0.48
CA ARG A 204 0.08 1.21 0.74
C ARG A 204 -0.22 1.26 2.24
N LEU A 205 0.26 0.27 2.98
CA LEU A 205 0.09 0.19 4.43
C LEU A 205 0.77 1.38 5.13
N TYR A 206 1.97 1.77 4.70
CA TYR A 206 2.69 2.87 5.33
C TYR A 206 2.00 4.20 5.09
N ALA A 207 1.49 4.46 3.88
CA ALA A 207 0.72 5.65 3.57
C ALA A 207 -0.57 5.73 4.39
N ASP A 208 -1.28 4.61 4.55
CA ASP A 208 -2.49 4.55 5.37
C ASP A 208 -2.16 4.78 6.87
N ALA A 209 -1.02 4.27 7.35
CA ALA A 209 -0.53 4.55 8.70
C ALA A 209 -0.13 6.03 8.89
N VAL A 210 0.56 6.63 7.92
CA VAL A 210 0.94 8.05 7.96
C VAL A 210 -0.29 8.96 8.04
N ALA A 211 -1.37 8.62 7.33
CA ALA A 211 -2.64 9.33 7.43
C ALA A 211 -3.27 9.28 8.83
N ARG A 212 -2.94 8.26 9.66
CA ARG A 212 -3.50 8.08 11.00
C ARG A 212 -2.62 8.64 12.11
N VAL A 213 -1.30 8.42 12.04
CA VAL A 213 -0.37 8.71 13.15
C VAL A 213 0.79 9.63 12.78
N GLY A 214 0.89 10.07 11.52
CA GLY A 214 2.00 10.88 11.03
C GLY A 214 3.27 10.07 10.76
N THR A 215 4.44 10.71 10.78
CA THR A 215 5.74 10.09 10.42
C THR A 215 6.70 9.93 11.60
N ASP A 216 6.24 10.19 12.83
CA ASP A 216 7.04 9.99 14.03
C ASP A 216 7.42 8.49 14.18
N PRO A 217 8.71 8.12 14.26
CA PRO A 217 9.13 6.72 14.22
C PRO A 217 8.61 5.87 15.38
N GLU A 218 8.47 6.44 16.58
CA GLU A 218 8.01 5.71 17.76
C GLU A 218 6.51 5.43 17.66
N ARG A 219 5.70 6.46 17.37
CA ARG A 219 4.26 6.29 17.14
C ARG A 219 3.95 5.38 15.96
N MET A 220 4.72 5.48 14.89
CA MET A 220 4.57 4.63 13.71
C MET A 220 4.85 3.17 14.03
N GLN A 221 5.92 2.86 14.77
CA GLN A 221 6.21 1.49 15.16
C GLN A 221 5.12 0.91 16.07
N ALA A 222 4.66 1.67 17.06
CA ALA A 222 3.56 1.26 17.94
C ALA A 222 2.30 0.95 17.13
N PHE A 223 1.90 1.88 16.26
CA PHE A 223 0.72 1.70 15.40
C PHE A 223 0.83 0.46 14.50
N LEU A 224 1.97 0.26 13.85
CA LEU A 224 2.17 -0.91 12.98
C LEU A 224 2.11 -2.24 13.76
N ARG A 225 2.49 -2.25 15.03
CA ARG A 225 2.53 -3.46 15.86
C ARG A 225 1.20 -3.77 16.53
N GLU A 226 0.45 -2.73 16.92
CA GLU A 226 -0.70 -2.88 17.82
C GLU A 226 -2.03 -2.62 17.12
N ASP A 227 -2.08 -1.67 16.19
CA ASP A 227 -3.33 -1.09 15.66
C ASP A 227 -3.51 -1.28 14.15
N LEU A 228 -2.54 -1.93 13.49
CA LEU A 228 -2.60 -2.11 12.04
C LEU A 228 -3.78 -2.97 11.64
N ALA A 229 -4.56 -2.48 10.68
CA ALA A 229 -5.53 -3.27 9.93
C ALA A 229 -5.35 -2.97 8.43
N PHE A 230 -4.86 -3.96 7.67
CA PHE A 230 -4.53 -3.82 6.26
C PHE A 230 -5.11 -4.99 5.45
N ASP A 231 -5.98 -4.73 4.47
CA ASP A 231 -6.64 -5.81 3.72
C ASP A 231 -5.76 -6.41 2.62
N GLY A 232 -4.78 -5.65 2.11
CA GLY A 232 -3.87 -6.02 1.03
C GLY A 232 -4.53 -6.56 -0.23
N GLN A 233 -5.81 -6.22 -0.46
CA GLN A 233 -6.68 -6.79 -1.49
C GLN A 233 -6.79 -8.32 -1.43
N LYS A 234 -6.81 -8.84 -0.20
CA LYS A 234 -7.01 -10.26 0.11
C LYS A 234 -8.30 -10.51 0.90
N GLY A 235 -9.09 -9.46 1.15
CA GLY A 235 -10.45 -9.54 1.68
C GLY A 235 -10.57 -9.82 3.17
N ILE A 236 -9.45 -9.92 3.88
CA ILE A 236 -9.37 -10.11 5.34
C ILE A 236 -8.35 -9.11 5.86
N GLU A 237 -8.63 -8.48 6.99
CA GLU A 237 -7.69 -7.57 7.66
C GLU A 237 -6.47 -8.36 8.14
N MET A 238 -5.31 -7.85 7.80
CA MET A 238 -3.99 -8.36 8.15
C MET A 238 -3.28 -7.39 9.07
N ASP A 239 -2.46 -7.95 9.94
CA ASP A 239 -1.72 -7.28 10.99
C ASP A 239 -0.35 -7.96 11.18
N PHE A 240 0.54 -7.33 11.94
CA PHE A 240 1.86 -7.90 12.21
C PHE A 240 1.84 -8.76 13.48
N ARG A 241 2.65 -9.83 13.48
CA ARG A 241 3.05 -10.53 14.71
C ARG A 241 4.06 -9.69 15.49
N SER A 242 4.32 -10.09 16.73
CA SER A 242 5.42 -9.52 17.53
C SER A 242 6.79 -9.61 16.83
N SER A 243 7.02 -10.65 16.03
CA SER A 243 8.20 -10.81 15.16
C SER A 243 8.25 -9.94 13.92
N GLY A 244 7.25 -9.09 13.70
CA GLY A 244 7.14 -8.28 12.49
C GLY A 244 6.71 -9.06 11.24
N GLN A 245 6.39 -10.35 11.35
CA GLN A 245 5.81 -11.13 10.25
C GLN A 245 4.36 -10.70 10.00
N LEU A 246 4.02 -10.31 8.76
CA LEU A 246 2.63 -10.05 8.38
C LEU A 246 1.81 -11.35 8.42
N ARG A 247 0.76 -11.37 9.24
CA ARG A 247 -0.29 -12.41 9.22
C ARG A 247 -1.15 -12.18 8.01
N GLN A 248 -1.17 -13.12 7.07
CA GLN A 248 -1.77 -12.87 5.77
C GLN A 248 -2.40 -14.10 5.15
N VAL A 249 -3.39 -13.86 4.28
CA VAL A 249 -3.88 -14.88 3.35
C VAL A 249 -2.76 -15.24 2.37
N ILE A 250 -2.58 -16.53 2.16
CA ILE A 250 -1.63 -17.10 1.21
C ILE A 250 -2.41 -17.80 0.10
N LEU A 251 -2.15 -17.43 -1.14
CA LEU A 251 -2.80 -18.00 -2.30
C LEU A 251 -2.20 -19.37 -2.61
N ILE A 252 -3.03 -20.29 -3.07
CA ILE A 252 -2.59 -21.56 -3.61
C ILE A 252 -2.72 -21.51 -5.12
N GLU A 253 -1.60 -21.67 -5.81
CA GLU A 253 -1.55 -21.75 -7.26
C GLU A 253 -1.20 -23.16 -7.74
N ARG A 254 -1.70 -23.52 -8.92
CA ARG A 254 -1.32 -24.73 -9.62
C ARG A 254 -1.24 -24.42 -11.11
N ALA A 255 -0.11 -24.76 -11.74
CA ALA A 255 0.15 -24.45 -13.15
C ALA A 255 -0.11 -22.96 -13.51
N GLY A 256 0.25 -22.04 -12.59
CA GLY A 256 0.09 -20.59 -12.75
C GLY A 256 -1.33 -20.05 -12.52
N VAL A 257 -2.30 -20.90 -12.19
CA VAL A 257 -3.69 -20.51 -11.90
C VAL A 257 -3.93 -20.58 -10.40
N VAL A 258 -4.59 -19.55 -9.83
CA VAL A 258 -5.04 -19.58 -8.44
C VAL A 258 -6.17 -20.60 -8.30
N VAL A 259 -5.95 -21.61 -7.47
CA VAL A 259 -6.92 -22.70 -7.21
C VAL A 259 -7.51 -22.63 -5.80
N GLY A 260 -6.96 -21.80 -4.93
CA GLY A 260 -7.44 -21.65 -3.57
C GLY A 260 -6.74 -20.55 -2.79
N GLU A 261 -7.18 -20.40 -1.55
CA GLU A 261 -6.66 -19.46 -0.56
C GLU A 261 -6.51 -20.23 0.76
N THR A 262 -5.52 -19.83 1.54
CA THR A 262 -5.32 -20.31 2.91
C THR A 262 -5.23 -19.10 3.84
N PRO A 263 -5.73 -19.17 5.08
CA PRO A 263 -6.15 -20.37 5.82
C PRO A 263 -7.41 -21.04 5.24
N VAL A 264 -7.49 -22.36 5.34
CA VAL A 264 -8.69 -23.10 4.91
C VAL A 264 -9.85 -22.86 5.88
N ARG A 265 -11.09 -23.17 5.44
CA ARG A 265 -12.30 -22.98 6.26
C ARG A 265 -12.13 -23.55 7.67
N GLY A 266 -12.45 -22.74 8.69
CA GLY A 266 -12.36 -23.11 10.10
C GLY A 266 -10.99 -22.85 10.73
N LYS A 267 -10.05 -22.26 9.99
CA LYS A 267 -8.76 -21.75 10.50
C LYS A 267 -8.67 -20.24 10.28
N ASP A 268 -7.78 -19.60 11.03
CA ASP A 268 -7.50 -18.17 11.00
C ASP A 268 -6.06 -17.89 10.53
N LEU A 269 -5.71 -16.61 10.38
CA LEU A 269 -4.37 -16.19 9.94
C LEU A 269 -3.28 -16.64 10.91
N GLU A 270 -3.60 -16.81 12.20
CA GLU A 270 -2.67 -17.32 13.21
C GLU A 270 -2.18 -18.72 12.89
N SER A 271 -3.04 -19.55 12.30
CA SER A 271 -2.70 -20.92 11.91
C SER A 271 -1.60 -21.04 10.83
N LEU A 272 -1.23 -19.93 10.19
CA LEU A 272 -0.18 -19.85 9.18
C LEU A 272 1.11 -19.31 9.80
N GLY A 273 2.07 -20.20 9.96
CA GLY A 273 3.37 -19.91 10.57
C GLY A 273 3.31 -19.80 12.10
N GLY A 274 4.39 -19.30 12.68
CA GLY A 274 4.54 -19.06 14.11
C GLY A 274 5.79 -18.22 14.36
N GLY A 275 6.30 -18.27 15.59
CA GLY A 275 7.52 -17.55 15.95
C GLY A 275 7.23 -16.12 16.40
N ASP A 276 6.41 -16.00 17.43
CA ASP A 276 6.35 -14.76 18.20
C ASP A 276 7.65 -14.54 18.95
N CYS A 277 8.00 -13.27 19.12
CA CYS A 277 9.13 -12.88 19.93
C CYS A 277 8.83 -13.15 21.40
N PRO A 278 9.85 -13.49 22.20
CA PRO A 278 9.71 -13.51 23.66
C PRO A 278 9.18 -12.16 24.16
N ASP A 279 8.37 -12.18 25.20
CA ASP A 279 7.98 -10.96 25.90
C ASP A 279 9.24 -10.21 26.37
N PRO A 280 9.29 -8.87 26.23
CA PRO A 280 10.46 -8.06 26.57
C PRO A 280 10.80 -8.06 28.07
#